data_AF-A0A7W1CVL7-F1
#
_entry.id   AF-A0A7W1CVL7-F1
#
_cell.length_a   1.000
_cell.length_b   1.000
_cell.length_c   1.000
_cell.angle_alpha   90.00
_cell.angle_beta   90.00
_cell.angle_gamma   90.00
#
_symmetry.space_group_name_H-M   'P 1'
#
loop_
_entity.id
_entity.type
_entity.pdbx_description
1 polymer ?
#
loop_
_entity_poly.entity_id
_entity_poly.type
_entity_poly.pdbx_seq_one_letter_code
_entity_poly.pdbx_strand_id
1 'polypeptide(L)'
;MRLIRHEAAHAYSYAYQLPRKKKWQQAFGRTSREETPDVYHPRPFSRSYVVHLDDWYAQSHPDEDFAETFAVWLTPGLDWRARYAGWKALQKLEYVDELMRSLAGNPPRHLPDYRVADFECLNQKLKTYYGRKRKLYEDTYPDFYDVDLRQLFPASAGPGRITAAAYLRRRRRRLLNSVCQWTNEKKFRVNKLLSRLVDRCDQLDLNVLNDDPQQDFRVTSFITTLVMNYLFTGKFKRTK
;
A
#
# COMPACT_ATOMS: atom_id res chain seq x y z
N MET A 1 -12.91 -1.29 -14.99
CA MET A 1 -12.24 -2.59 -15.22
C MET A 1 -10.70 -2.52 -15.08
N ARG A 2 -10.17 -1.92 -13.99
CA ARG A 2 -8.70 -1.85 -13.79
C ARG A 2 -8.12 -3.20 -13.38
N LEU A 3 -8.70 -3.82 -12.36
CA LEU A 3 -8.28 -5.12 -11.82
C LEU A 3 -8.34 -6.26 -12.84
N ILE A 4 -9.40 -6.36 -13.64
CA ILE A 4 -9.53 -7.46 -14.62
C ILE A 4 -8.37 -7.49 -15.63
N ARG A 5 -7.90 -6.33 -16.08
CA ARG A 5 -6.77 -6.25 -17.02
C ARG A 5 -5.44 -6.61 -16.35
N HIS A 6 -5.31 -6.28 -15.08
CA HIS A 6 -4.17 -6.69 -14.27
C HIS A 6 -4.14 -8.21 -14.10
N GLU A 7 -5.25 -8.83 -13.71
CA GLU A 7 -5.35 -10.30 -13.59
C GLU A 7 -5.17 -11.01 -14.93
N ALA A 8 -5.65 -10.42 -16.03
CA ALA A 8 -5.39 -10.94 -17.37
C ALA A 8 -3.90 -10.98 -17.68
N ALA A 9 -3.13 -9.97 -17.27
CA ALA A 9 -1.68 -9.96 -17.44
C ALA A 9 -1.03 -11.18 -16.77
N HIS A 10 -1.41 -11.47 -15.52
CA HIS A 10 -0.92 -12.66 -14.80
C HIS A 10 -1.26 -13.95 -15.55
N ALA A 11 -2.49 -14.08 -16.05
CA ALA A 11 -2.90 -15.23 -16.84
C ALA A 11 -2.00 -15.44 -18.08
N TYR A 12 -1.72 -14.37 -18.84
CA TYR A 12 -0.79 -14.43 -19.98
C TYR A 12 0.65 -14.74 -19.55
N SER A 13 1.10 -14.16 -18.43
CA SER A 13 2.43 -14.41 -17.88
C SER A 13 2.67 -15.88 -17.61
N TYR A 14 1.72 -16.55 -16.95
CA TYR A 14 1.81 -17.98 -16.64
C TYR A 14 1.63 -18.85 -17.89
N ALA A 15 0.63 -18.58 -18.72
CA ALA A 15 0.33 -19.37 -19.91
C ALA A 15 1.49 -19.42 -20.92
N TYR A 16 2.21 -18.30 -21.07
CA TYR A 16 3.35 -18.21 -21.99
C TYR A 16 4.72 -18.26 -21.29
N GLN A 17 4.75 -18.48 -19.98
CA GLN A 17 5.95 -18.53 -19.14
C GLN A 17 6.88 -17.32 -19.36
N LEU A 18 6.27 -16.13 -19.45
CA LEU A 18 6.96 -14.88 -19.81
C LEU A 18 8.17 -14.54 -18.91
N PRO A 19 8.12 -14.78 -17.58
CA PRO A 19 9.26 -14.48 -16.70
C PRO A 19 10.55 -15.27 -17.01
N ARG A 20 10.45 -16.35 -17.80
CA ARG A 20 11.63 -17.12 -18.27
C ARG A 20 12.37 -16.44 -19.43
N LYS A 21 11.76 -15.45 -20.10
CA LYS A 21 12.37 -14.76 -21.25
C LYS A 21 13.40 -13.74 -20.77
N LYS A 22 14.61 -13.75 -21.37
CA LYS A 22 15.69 -12.80 -21.04
C LYS A 22 15.27 -11.33 -21.20
N LYS A 23 14.59 -10.98 -22.31
CA LYS A 23 14.08 -9.62 -22.54
C LYS A 23 13.10 -9.18 -21.45
N TRP A 24 12.26 -10.10 -20.96
CA TRP A 24 11.32 -9.81 -19.87
C TRP A 24 12.08 -9.47 -18.59
N GLN A 25 13.07 -10.29 -18.23
CA GLN A 25 13.89 -10.07 -17.04
C GLN A 25 14.72 -8.78 -17.10
N GLN A 26 15.14 -8.37 -18.30
CA GLN A 26 15.81 -7.08 -18.49
C GLN A 26 14.87 -5.89 -18.29
N ALA A 27 13.59 -6.02 -18.69
CA ALA A 27 12.60 -4.96 -18.56
C ALA A 27 12.06 -4.83 -17.12
N PHE A 28 11.76 -5.95 -16.45
CA PHE A 28 11.05 -5.95 -15.16
C PHE A 28 11.90 -6.42 -13.98
N GLY A 29 13.00 -7.12 -14.22
CA GLY A 29 13.83 -7.76 -13.19
C GLY A 29 13.60 -9.27 -13.10
N ARG A 30 14.33 -9.94 -12.21
CA ARG A 30 14.16 -11.37 -11.97
C ARG A 30 13.04 -11.60 -10.96
N THR A 31 12.16 -12.54 -11.25
CA THR A 31 11.17 -13.04 -10.30
C THR A 31 11.88 -14.05 -9.38
N SER A 32 12.40 -13.60 -8.25
CA SER A 32 12.87 -14.49 -7.19
C SER A 32 12.09 -14.21 -5.90
N ARG A 33 11.58 -15.28 -5.30
CA ARG A 33 10.94 -15.22 -3.98
C ARG A 33 11.90 -14.75 -2.89
N GLU A 34 13.21 -14.99 -3.07
CA GLU A 34 14.25 -14.63 -2.10
C GLU A 34 14.63 -13.14 -2.16
N GLU A 35 14.44 -12.49 -3.32
CA GLU A 35 14.78 -11.07 -3.51
C GLU A 35 13.58 -10.14 -3.30
N THR A 36 12.39 -10.69 -3.03
CA THR A 36 11.17 -9.91 -2.81
C THR A 36 11.11 -9.43 -1.35
N PRO A 37 11.21 -8.13 -1.07
CA PRO A 37 11.14 -7.64 0.30
C PRO A 37 9.75 -7.89 0.90
N ASP A 38 9.66 -8.30 2.16
CA ASP A 38 8.38 -8.43 2.90
C ASP A 38 7.60 -7.10 2.97
N VAL A 39 8.31 -5.97 2.83
CA VAL A 39 7.73 -4.62 2.80
C VAL A 39 8.38 -3.82 1.69
N TYR A 40 7.59 -3.46 0.67
CA TYR A 40 8.04 -2.60 -0.40
C TYR A 40 7.88 -1.10 -0.03
N HIS A 41 8.95 -0.32 -0.20
CA HIS A 41 8.97 1.12 0.05
C HIS A 41 8.84 1.89 -1.27
N PRO A 42 7.66 2.43 -1.60
CA PRO A 42 7.44 3.07 -2.89
C PRO A 42 8.23 4.35 -3.07
N ARG A 43 8.88 4.48 -4.23
CA ARG A 43 9.53 5.72 -4.66
C ARG A 43 8.51 6.59 -5.40
N PRO A 44 7.89 7.61 -4.76
CA PRO A 44 6.67 8.24 -5.25
C PRO A 44 6.84 9.20 -6.45
N PHE A 45 8.02 9.22 -7.06
CA PHE A 45 8.36 10.05 -8.22
C PHE A 45 9.20 9.27 -9.24
N SER A 46 9.31 7.95 -9.07
CA SER A 46 10.03 7.11 -10.01
C SER A 46 9.30 7.10 -11.35
N ARG A 47 9.97 7.60 -12.39
CA ARG A 47 9.49 7.54 -13.78
C ARG A 47 9.79 6.19 -14.46
N SER A 48 10.24 5.19 -13.70
CA SER A 48 10.52 3.84 -14.19
C SER A 48 9.31 2.91 -14.19
N TYR A 49 8.20 3.34 -13.60
CA TYR A 49 7.00 2.51 -13.42
C TYR A 49 5.77 3.24 -13.92
N VAL A 50 4.79 2.47 -14.39
CA VAL A 50 3.49 3.01 -14.75
C VAL A 50 2.67 3.35 -13.50
N VAL A 51 1.69 4.24 -13.65
CA VAL A 51 0.71 4.56 -12.60
C VAL A 51 -0.65 4.03 -13.04
N HIS A 52 -1.07 2.90 -12.48
CA HIS A 52 -2.36 2.27 -12.77
C HIS A 52 -3.20 2.05 -11.51
N LEU A 53 -2.84 1.15 -10.61
CA LEU A 53 -3.44 1.02 -9.28
C LEU A 53 -2.79 2.02 -8.30
N ASP A 54 -3.51 2.30 -7.21
CA ASP A 54 -3.04 3.20 -6.15
C ASP A 54 -1.84 2.60 -5.38
N ASP A 55 -1.20 3.41 -4.53
CA ASP A 55 -0.10 3.00 -3.65
C ASP A 55 1.18 2.47 -4.34
N TRP A 56 1.38 2.82 -5.62
CA TRP A 56 2.60 2.48 -6.39
C TRP A 56 2.82 0.97 -6.54
N TYR A 57 1.73 0.24 -6.70
CA TYR A 57 1.70 -1.22 -6.73
C TYR A 57 2.66 -1.84 -7.77
N ALA A 58 2.85 -1.20 -8.92
CA ALA A 58 3.81 -1.62 -9.94
C ALA A 58 5.26 -1.79 -9.42
N GLN A 59 5.59 -1.20 -8.28
CA GLN A 59 6.93 -1.30 -7.73
C GLN A 59 7.09 -2.44 -6.69
N SER A 60 6.03 -3.13 -6.30
CA SER A 60 6.09 -4.15 -5.24
C SER A 60 6.80 -5.43 -5.65
N HIS A 61 6.73 -5.81 -6.92
CA HIS A 61 7.36 -7.01 -7.46
C HIS A 61 7.46 -6.92 -9.00
N PRO A 62 8.46 -7.55 -9.66
CA PRO A 62 8.55 -7.59 -11.12
C PRO A 62 7.27 -8.11 -11.82
N ASP A 63 6.58 -9.08 -11.23
CA ASP A 63 5.31 -9.56 -11.79
C ASP A 63 4.20 -8.51 -11.73
N GLU A 64 4.15 -7.72 -10.65
CA GLU A 64 3.16 -6.64 -10.48
C GLU A 64 3.49 -5.46 -11.40
N ASP A 65 4.77 -5.15 -11.60
CA ASP A 65 5.23 -4.16 -12.58
C ASP A 65 4.77 -4.52 -14.00
N PHE A 66 4.93 -5.79 -14.38
CA PHE A 66 4.45 -6.30 -15.65
C PHE A 66 2.92 -6.20 -15.75
N ALA A 67 2.20 -6.65 -14.72
CA ALA A 67 0.74 -6.66 -14.74
C ALA A 67 0.13 -5.25 -14.83
N GLU A 68 0.71 -4.30 -14.10
CA GLU A 68 0.33 -2.89 -14.18
C GLU A 68 0.67 -2.29 -15.55
N THR A 69 1.85 -2.60 -16.10
CA THR A 69 2.28 -2.13 -17.44
C THR A 69 1.34 -2.68 -18.52
N PHE A 70 0.99 -3.96 -18.46
CA PHE A 70 0.04 -4.58 -19.36
C PHE A 70 -1.35 -3.95 -19.26
N ALA A 71 -1.82 -3.69 -18.04
CA ALA A 71 -3.13 -3.09 -17.83
C ALA A 71 -3.22 -1.65 -18.37
N VAL A 72 -2.12 -0.88 -18.30
CA VAL A 72 -2.00 0.42 -18.97
C VAL A 72 -2.02 0.27 -20.48
N TRP A 73 -1.20 -0.61 -21.04
CA TRP A 73 -1.12 -0.86 -22.49
C TRP A 73 -2.48 -1.27 -23.07
N LEU A 74 -3.24 -2.12 -22.36
CA LEU A 74 -4.56 -2.60 -22.76
C LEU A 74 -5.69 -1.57 -22.45
N THR A 75 -5.38 -0.32 -22.13
CA THR A 75 -6.41 0.70 -21.87
C THR A 75 -7.00 1.26 -23.17
N PRO A 76 -8.31 1.04 -23.45
CA PRO A 76 -8.92 1.60 -24.65
C PRO A 76 -8.86 3.12 -24.65
N GLY A 77 -8.50 3.71 -25.80
CA GLY A 77 -8.45 5.16 -25.99
C GLY A 77 -7.32 5.89 -25.25
N LEU A 78 -6.45 5.17 -24.53
CA LEU A 78 -5.30 5.79 -23.86
C LEU A 78 -4.10 5.85 -24.78
N ASP A 79 -3.67 7.07 -25.12
CA ASP A 79 -2.37 7.29 -25.75
C ASP A 79 -1.26 7.20 -24.69
N TRP A 80 -0.83 5.98 -24.41
CA TRP A 80 0.23 5.72 -23.44
C TRP A 80 1.60 6.22 -23.93
N ARG A 81 1.82 6.38 -25.24
CA ARG A 81 3.07 6.92 -25.80
C ARG A 81 3.20 8.39 -25.43
N ALA A 82 2.14 9.18 -25.65
CA ALA A 82 2.12 10.57 -25.23
C ALA A 82 2.18 10.71 -23.70
N ARG A 83 1.39 9.90 -22.97
CA ARG A 83 1.31 9.98 -21.50
C ARG A 83 2.64 9.69 -20.78
N TYR A 84 3.41 8.72 -21.28
CA TYR A 84 4.67 8.31 -20.67
C TYR A 84 5.90 8.80 -21.45
N ALA A 85 5.74 9.81 -22.32
CA ALA A 85 6.85 10.41 -23.05
C ALA A 85 7.96 10.89 -22.08
N GLY A 86 9.20 10.48 -22.33
CA GLY A 86 10.36 10.79 -21.49
C GLY A 86 10.45 10.02 -20.17
N TRP A 87 9.58 9.02 -19.94
CA TRP A 87 9.66 8.13 -18.78
C TRP A 87 10.36 6.83 -19.16
N LYS A 88 11.13 6.25 -18.22
CA LYS A 88 11.73 4.92 -18.40
C LYS A 88 10.66 3.83 -18.52
N ALA A 89 9.48 4.04 -17.93
CA ALA A 89 8.32 3.15 -18.07
C ALA A 89 7.86 2.98 -19.54
N LEU A 90 8.13 3.95 -20.42
CA LEU A 90 7.76 3.87 -21.83
C LEU A 90 8.41 2.66 -22.51
N GLN A 91 9.67 2.38 -22.20
CA GLN A 91 10.40 1.23 -22.75
C GLN A 91 9.73 -0.10 -22.38
N LYS A 92 9.13 -0.18 -21.18
CA LYS A 92 8.37 -1.36 -20.75
C LYS A 92 7.05 -1.49 -21.50
N LEU A 93 6.35 -0.38 -21.75
CA LEU A 93 5.13 -0.36 -22.55
C LEU A 93 5.39 -0.78 -24.01
N GLU A 94 6.47 -0.27 -24.61
CA GLU A 94 6.92 -0.67 -25.95
C GLU A 94 7.29 -2.15 -25.99
N TYR A 95 7.99 -2.65 -24.97
CA TYR A 95 8.30 -4.07 -24.84
C TYR A 95 7.03 -4.93 -24.74
N VAL A 96 6.02 -4.52 -23.95
CA VAL A 96 4.75 -5.24 -23.86
C VAL A 96 4.01 -5.24 -25.20
N ASP A 97 4.02 -4.13 -25.94
CA ASP A 97 3.42 -4.03 -27.29
C ASP A 97 4.10 -5.00 -28.28
N GLU A 98 5.44 -5.05 -28.31
CA GLU A 98 6.21 -6.03 -29.11
C GLU A 98 5.89 -7.46 -28.67
N LEU A 99 5.89 -7.72 -27.36
CA LEU A 99 5.66 -9.03 -26.80
C LEU A 99 4.28 -9.57 -27.18
N MET A 100 3.21 -8.79 -26.98
CA MET A 100 1.86 -9.25 -27.25
C MET A 100 1.61 -9.48 -28.74
N ARG A 101 2.21 -8.67 -29.62
CA ARG A 101 2.18 -8.93 -31.07
C ARG A 101 2.87 -10.24 -31.44
N SER A 102 3.97 -10.58 -30.77
CA SER A 102 4.68 -11.85 -31.01
C SER A 102 3.88 -13.08 -30.55
N LEU A 103 2.97 -12.91 -29.58
CA LEU A 103 2.12 -14.00 -29.07
C LEU A 103 0.84 -14.16 -29.91
N ALA A 104 0.42 -13.13 -30.65
CA ALA A 104 -0.78 -13.19 -31.47
C ALA A 104 -0.70 -14.35 -32.49
N GLY A 105 -1.74 -15.20 -32.51
CA GLY A 105 -1.79 -16.39 -33.37
C GLY A 105 -0.99 -17.59 -32.87
N ASN A 106 -0.19 -17.46 -31.81
CA ASN A 106 0.59 -18.55 -31.23
C ASN A 106 -0.12 -19.10 -29.97
N PRO A 107 -0.47 -20.39 -29.92
CA PRO A 107 -1.10 -20.97 -28.74
C PRO A 107 -0.12 -20.97 -27.54
N PRO A 108 -0.63 -20.88 -26.30
CA PRO A 108 0.20 -21.01 -25.11
C PRO A 108 0.89 -22.36 -25.07
N ARG A 109 2.03 -22.43 -24.37
CA ARG A 109 2.76 -23.69 -24.22
C ARG A 109 1.94 -24.64 -23.35
N HIS A 110 1.96 -25.93 -23.67
CA HIS A 110 1.31 -26.95 -22.87
C HIS A 110 1.79 -26.84 -21.41
N LEU A 111 0.88 -26.46 -20.53
CA LEU A 111 1.09 -26.51 -19.09
C LEU A 111 0.91 -27.97 -18.67
N PRO A 112 1.76 -28.52 -17.79
CA PRO A 112 1.51 -29.85 -17.24
C PRO A 112 0.13 -29.89 -16.58
N ASP A 113 -0.52 -31.05 -16.61
CA ASP A 113 -1.83 -31.23 -15.98
C ASP A 113 -1.78 -30.78 -14.52
N TYR A 114 -2.83 -30.07 -14.10
CA TYR A 114 -2.97 -29.62 -12.73
C TYR A 114 -3.10 -30.82 -11.80
N ARG A 115 -2.07 -31.09 -11.00
CA ARG A 115 -2.04 -32.16 -10.00
C ARG A 115 -2.22 -31.56 -8.61
N VAL A 116 -3.41 -31.75 -8.04
CA VAL A 116 -3.77 -31.27 -6.68
C VAL A 116 -2.76 -31.77 -5.63
N ALA A 117 -2.29 -33.01 -5.77
CA ALA A 117 -1.38 -33.64 -4.82
C ALA A 117 0.04 -33.00 -4.77
N ASP A 118 0.50 -32.38 -5.86
CA ASP A 118 1.81 -31.73 -5.90
C ASP A 118 1.83 -30.39 -5.13
N PHE A 119 0.66 -29.89 -4.72
CA PHE A 119 0.46 -28.61 -4.03
C PHE A 119 -0.14 -28.76 -2.62
N GLU A 120 0.05 -29.88 -1.92
CA GLU A 120 -0.12 -29.99 -0.45
C GLU A 120 0.93 -29.16 0.33
N CYS A 121 1.32 -28.00 -0.18
CA CYS A 121 2.42 -27.19 0.36
C CYS A 121 1.95 -26.21 1.45
N LEU A 122 0.65 -26.14 1.74
CA LEU A 122 0.07 -25.20 2.68
C LEU A 122 -0.10 -25.84 4.07
N ASN A 123 1.00 -26.36 4.62
CA ASN A 123 1.11 -26.80 6.02
C ASN A 123 1.19 -25.60 7.00
N GLN A 124 0.45 -24.52 6.74
CA GLN A 124 0.38 -23.38 7.62
C GLN A 124 -0.96 -23.35 8.34
N LYS A 125 -0.92 -23.52 9.66
CA LYS A 125 -2.10 -23.34 10.51
C LYS A 125 -2.68 -21.94 10.27
N LEU A 126 -4.01 -21.83 10.10
CA LEU A 126 -4.71 -20.56 9.94
C LEU A 126 -4.34 -19.56 11.05
N LYS A 127 -4.21 -20.01 12.30
CA LYS A 127 -3.74 -19.18 13.42
C LYS A 127 -2.37 -18.55 13.15
N THR A 128 -1.43 -19.30 12.59
CA THR A 128 -0.09 -18.81 12.23
C THR A 128 -0.16 -17.83 11.07
N TYR A 129 -0.95 -18.13 10.03
CA TYR A 129 -1.18 -17.23 8.90
C TYR A 129 -1.77 -15.89 9.37
N TYR A 130 -2.88 -15.92 10.11
CA TYR A 130 -3.52 -14.71 10.63
C TYR A 130 -2.67 -13.99 11.67
N GLY A 131 -1.87 -14.70 12.47
CA GLY A 131 -0.89 -14.09 13.38
C GLY A 131 0.19 -13.33 12.63
N ARG A 132 0.76 -13.90 11.55
CA ARG A 132 1.73 -13.24 10.68
C ARG A 132 1.09 -12.07 9.91
N LYS A 133 -0.11 -12.26 9.36
CA LYS A 133 -0.87 -11.22 8.66
C LYS A 133 -1.25 -10.06 9.60
N ARG A 134 -1.58 -10.36 10.86
CA ARG A 134 -1.73 -9.36 11.92
C ARG A 134 -0.43 -8.58 12.09
N LYS A 135 0.70 -9.25 12.30
CA LYS A 135 2.03 -8.62 12.44
C LYS A 135 2.50 -7.79 11.23
N LEU A 136 2.08 -8.17 10.03
CA LEU A 136 2.44 -7.49 8.79
C LEU A 136 1.61 -6.23 8.55
N TYR A 137 0.32 -6.28 8.88
CA TYR A 137 -0.62 -5.18 8.67
C TYR A 137 -1.11 -4.55 9.98
N GLU A 138 -0.31 -4.58 11.05
CA GLU A 138 -0.74 -4.18 12.40
C GLU A 138 -1.40 -2.79 12.39
N ASP A 139 -0.80 -1.84 11.67
CA ASP A 139 -1.31 -0.48 11.51
C ASP A 139 -2.69 -0.38 10.83
N THR A 140 -3.17 -1.46 10.21
CA THR A 140 -4.47 -1.56 9.49
C THR A 140 -5.55 -2.20 10.36
N TYR A 141 -5.18 -2.86 11.46
CA TYR A 141 -6.16 -3.41 12.39
C TYR A 141 -6.75 -2.28 13.26
N PRO A 142 -8.07 -2.32 13.55
CA PRO A 142 -8.74 -1.24 14.27
C PRO A 142 -8.17 -0.96 15.67
N ASP A 143 -7.74 -2.01 16.37
CA ASP A 143 -7.35 -2.00 17.78
C ASP A 143 -5.89 -1.60 18.05
N PHE A 144 -5.09 -1.43 17.01
CA PHE A 144 -3.65 -1.22 17.14
C PHE A 144 -3.25 0.01 17.97
N TYR A 145 -4.04 1.08 17.85
CA TYR A 145 -3.79 2.35 18.55
C TYR A 145 -4.53 2.44 19.89
N ASP A 146 -5.32 1.44 20.29
CA ASP A 146 -6.25 1.55 21.43
C ASP A 146 -5.55 1.89 22.74
N VAL A 147 -4.45 1.21 23.03
CA VAL A 147 -3.68 1.44 24.26
C VAL A 147 -3.15 2.86 24.30
N ASP A 148 -2.59 3.32 23.18
CA ASP A 148 -2.01 4.67 23.08
C ASP A 148 -3.12 5.74 23.13
N LEU A 149 -4.26 5.49 22.48
CA LEU A 149 -5.41 6.39 22.48
C LEU A 149 -6.04 6.50 23.88
N ARG A 150 -6.14 5.41 24.62
CA ARG A 150 -6.61 5.42 26.02
C ARG A 150 -5.64 6.17 26.94
N GLN A 151 -4.34 6.07 26.70
CA GLN A 151 -3.34 6.87 27.42
C GLN A 151 -3.38 8.35 27.03
N LEU A 152 -3.62 8.63 25.75
CA LEU A 152 -3.70 10.00 25.22
C LEU A 152 -4.98 10.72 25.65
N PHE A 153 -6.08 9.99 25.81
CA PHE A 153 -7.39 10.49 26.23
C PHE A 153 -7.88 9.74 27.47
N PRO A 154 -7.25 9.97 28.65
CA PRO A 154 -7.54 9.21 29.86
C PRO A 154 -8.84 9.64 30.58
N ALA A 155 -9.51 10.69 30.11
CA ALA A 155 -10.65 11.26 30.81
C ALA A 155 -11.91 10.39 30.61
N SER A 156 -12.63 10.12 31.70
CA SER A 156 -13.96 9.52 31.66
C SER A 156 -15.01 10.56 31.25
N ALA A 157 -16.19 10.15 30.78
CA ALA A 157 -17.30 11.08 30.50
C ALA A 157 -17.64 11.95 31.73
N GLY A 158 -18.06 13.20 31.53
CA GLY A 158 -18.42 14.12 32.62
C GLY A 158 -18.52 15.59 32.21
N PRO A 159 -18.91 16.48 33.14
CA PRO A 159 -19.08 17.91 32.88
C PRO A 159 -17.80 18.57 32.34
N GLY A 160 -17.93 19.45 31.34
CA GLY A 160 -16.79 20.16 30.73
C GLY A 160 -15.92 19.31 29.78
N ARG A 161 -16.35 18.08 29.48
CA ARG A 161 -15.64 17.17 28.56
C ARG A 161 -16.35 17.06 27.23
N ILE A 162 -15.58 16.79 26.19
CA ILE A 162 -16.07 16.48 24.85
C ILE A 162 -15.50 15.14 24.40
N THR A 163 -16.11 14.52 23.40
CA THR A 163 -15.55 13.30 22.81
C THR A 163 -14.20 13.60 22.16
N ALA A 164 -13.24 12.68 22.30
CA ALA A 164 -11.93 12.79 21.68
C ALA A 164 -12.04 12.87 20.15
N ALA A 165 -13.02 12.18 19.55
CA ALA A 165 -13.33 12.30 18.13
C ALA A 165 -13.74 13.74 17.75
N ALA A 166 -14.63 14.38 18.51
CA ALA A 166 -15.01 15.78 18.28
C ALA A 166 -13.82 16.73 18.48
N TYR A 167 -13.01 16.50 19.52
CA TYR A 167 -11.79 17.29 19.79
C TYR A 167 -10.83 17.28 18.58
N LEU A 168 -10.53 16.08 18.06
CA LEU A 168 -9.66 15.88 16.91
C LEU A 168 -10.25 16.47 15.62
N ARG A 169 -11.57 16.31 15.37
CA ARG A 169 -12.26 16.88 14.20
C ARG A 169 -12.18 18.41 14.21
N ARG A 170 -12.47 19.06 15.34
CA ARG A 170 -12.41 20.54 15.49
C ARG A 170 -11.02 21.11 15.21
N ARG A 171 -9.97 20.39 15.61
CA ARG A 171 -8.57 20.84 15.51
C ARG A 171 -7.83 20.27 14.29
N ARG A 172 -8.53 19.53 13.43
CA ARG A 172 -7.97 18.75 12.31
C ARG A 172 -6.98 19.53 11.45
N ARG A 173 -7.37 20.71 10.98
CA ARG A 173 -6.53 21.53 10.08
C ARG A 173 -5.24 21.98 10.76
N ARG A 174 -5.31 22.38 12.03
CA ARG A 174 -4.15 22.84 12.81
C ARG A 174 -3.18 21.69 13.07
N LEU A 175 -3.69 20.55 13.52
CA LEU A 175 -2.90 19.33 13.75
C LEU A 175 -2.20 18.88 12.45
N LEU A 176 -2.95 18.80 11.35
CA LEU A 176 -2.42 18.38 10.05
C LEU A 176 -1.30 19.30 9.57
N ASN A 177 -1.52 20.62 9.61
CA ASN A 177 -0.50 21.59 9.18
C ASN A 177 0.76 21.51 10.04
N SER A 178 0.61 21.42 11.37
CA SER A 178 1.74 21.33 12.30
C SER A 178 2.58 20.08 12.04
N VAL A 179 1.94 18.91 11.89
CA VAL A 179 2.65 17.65 11.60
C VAL A 179 3.33 17.69 10.24
N CYS A 180 2.63 18.15 9.18
CA CYS A 180 3.20 18.17 7.83
C CYS A 180 4.39 19.13 7.72
N GLN A 181 4.38 20.25 8.46
CA GLN A 181 5.47 21.22 8.45
C GLN A 181 6.81 20.59 8.88
N TRP A 182 6.80 19.75 9.92
CA TRP A 182 8.02 19.19 10.49
C TRP A 182 8.41 17.82 9.92
N THR A 183 7.45 17.07 9.39
CA THR A 183 7.69 15.72 8.84
C THR A 183 7.95 15.71 7.33
N ASN A 184 7.66 16.82 6.63
CA ASN A 184 7.65 16.92 5.16
C ASN A 184 6.76 15.85 4.47
N GLU A 185 5.84 15.23 5.21
CA GLU A 185 4.97 14.17 4.69
C GLU A 185 3.75 14.73 3.95
N LYS A 186 3.26 13.98 2.96
CA LYS A 186 2.08 14.39 2.17
C LYS A 186 0.86 14.54 3.06
N LYS A 187 0.21 15.72 3.01
CA LYS A 187 -1.04 16.04 3.72
C LYS A 187 -2.09 14.95 3.65
N PHE A 188 -2.26 14.32 2.48
CA PHE A 188 -3.21 13.23 2.27
C PHE A 188 -2.98 12.04 3.21
N ARG A 189 -1.72 11.61 3.41
CA ARG A 189 -1.39 10.45 4.25
C ARG A 189 -1.59 10.74 5.73
N VAL A 190 -1.14 11.91 6.19
CA VAL A 190 -1.39 12.38 7.56
C VAL A 190 -2.89 12.52 7.81
N ASN A 191 -3.66 13.00 6.84
CA ASN A 191 -5.11 13.09 6.91
C ASN A 191 -5.78 11.71 7.02
N LYS A 192 -5.31 10.71 6.26
CA LYS A 192 -5.80 9.33 6.33
C LYS A 192 -5.53 8.70 7.70
N LEU A 193 -4.34 8.90 8.27
CA LEU A 193 -4.03 8.49 9.63
C LEU A 193 -4.98 9.16 10.64
N LEU A 194 -5.13 10.48 10.55
CA LEU A 194 -5.97 11.24 11.47
C LEU A 194 -7.45 10.83 11.39
N SER A 195 -7.98 10.50 10.21
CA SER A 195 -9.32 9.92 10.09
C SER A 195 -9.44 8.61 10.87
N ARG A 196 -8.48 7.69 10.72
CA ARG A 196 -8.52 6.42 11.44
C ARG A 196 -8.48 6.60 12.95
N LEU A 197 -7.64 7.53 13.45
CA LEU A 197 -7.58 7.83 14.88
C LEU A 197 -8.89 8.43 15.39
N VAL A 198 -9.52 9.33 14.62
CA VAL A 198 -10.84 9.90 14.94
C VAL A 198 -11.90 8.80 15.05
N ASP A 199 -12.00 7.94 14.04
CA ASP A 199 -12.98 6.86 14.01
C ASP A 199 -12.77 5.89 15.16
N ARG A 200 -11.51 5.61 15.52
CA ARG A 200 -11.21 4.72 16.64
C ARG A 200 -11.50 5.34 18.00
N CYS A 201 -11.23 6.63 18.19
CA CYS A 201 -11.63 7.36 19.39
C CYS A 201 -13.15 7.32 19.61
N ASP A 202 -13.93 7.40 18.53
CA ASP A 202 -15.39 7.33 18.54
C ASP A 202 -15.88 5.94 18.99
N GLN A 203 -15.28 4.88 18.42
CA GLN A 203 -15.60 3.48 18.78
C GLN A 203 -15.23 3.11 20.21
N LEU A 204 -14.21 3.76 20.78
CA LEU A 204 -13.74 3.54 22.15
C LEU A 204 -14.45 4.43 23.17
N ASP A 205 -15.34 5.33 22.73
CA ASP A 205 -16.03 6.34 23.56
C ASP A 205 -15.06 7.15 24.44
N LEU A 206 -13.94 7.57 23.84
CA LEU A 206 -12.92 8.34 24.56
C LEU A 206 -13.34 9.79 24.73
N ASN A 207 -13.01 10.36 25.89
CA ASN A 207 -13.38 11.71 26.26
C ASN A 207 -12.13 12.53 26.63
N VAL A 208 -12.26 13.86 26.54
CA VAL A 208 -11.17 14.80 26.82
C VAL A 208 -11.72 16.11 27.37
N LEU A 209 -10.95 16.74 28.26
CA LEU A 209 -11.24 18.10 28.71
C LEU A 209 -11.06 19.07 27.54
N ASN A 210 -12.07 19.87 27.24
CA ASN A 210 -12.02 20.76 26.07
C ASN A 210 -10.94 21.84 26.20
N ASP A 211 -10.64 22.24 27.43
CA ASP A 211 -9.79 23.39 27.75
C ASP A 211 -8.42 22.98 28.32
N ASP A 212 -7.99 21.72 28.16
CA ASP A 212 -6.63 21.32 28.53
C ASP A 212 -5.61 21.94 27.55
N PRO A 213 -4.79 22.91 27.99
CA PRO A 213 -3.85 23.61 27.12
C PRO A 213 -2.69 22.73 26.66
N GLN A 214 -2.42 21.61 27.35
CA GLN A 214 -1.34 20.69 26.98
C GLN A 214 -1.78 19.62 25.98
N GLN A 215 -3.08 19.39 25.85
CA GLN A 215 -3.59 18.27 25.07
C GLN A 215 -3.25 18.38 23.58
N ASP A 216 -3.26 19.60 23.03
CA ASP A 216 -2.86 19.86 21.65
C ASP A 216 -1.40 19.46 21.39
N PHE A 217 -0.51 19.73 22.35
CA PHE A 217 0.89 19.34 22.26
C PHE A 217 1.05 17.82 22.32
N ARG A 218 0.36 17.14 23.24
CA ARG A 218 0.42 15.67 23.36
C ARG A 218 -0.06 14.98 22.10
N VAL A 219 -1.19 15.43 21.54
CA VAL A 219 -1.77 14.88 20.31
C VAL A 219 -0.83 15.12 19.12
N THR A 220 -0.28 16.33 18.99
CA THR A 220 0.64 16.66 17.89
C THR A 220 1.92 15.84 17.97
N SER A 221 2.51 15.71 19.16
CA SER A 221 3.69 14.88 19.39
C SER A 221 3.41 13.41 19.05
N PHE A 222 2.28 12.86 19.51
CA PHE A 222 1.89 11.49 19.21
C PHE A 222 1.76 11.23 17.70
N ILE A 223 1.00 12.07 16.98
CA ILE A 223 0.82 11.92 15.53
C ILE A 223 2.17 12.09 14.80
N THR A 224 3.00 13.03 15.24
CA THR A 224 4.35 13.24 14.66
C THR A 224 5.22 12.00 14.85
N THR A 225 5.23 11.40 16.04
CA THR A 225 5.96 10.15 16.31
C THR A 225 5.49 9.02 15.40
N LEU A 226 4.17 8.87 15.22
CA LEU A 226 3.63 7.85 14.32
C LEU A 226 4.09 8.08 12.87
N VAL A 227 3.97 9.32 12.38
CA VAL A 227 4.36 9.67 11.01
C VAL A 227 5.86 9.47 10.79
N MET A 228 6.71 9.93 11.71
CA MET A 228 8.16 9.77 11.60
C MET A 228 8.56 8.30 11.69
N ASN A 229 7.94 7.52 12.58
CA ASN A 229 8.22 6.10 12.65
C ASN A 229 7.82 5.38 11.34
N TYR A 230 6.68 5.77 10.74
CA TYR A 230 6.28 5.25 9.42
C TYR A 230 7.29 5.62 8.33
N LEU A 231 7.78 6.86 8.32
CA LEU A 231 8.79 7.31 7.36
C LEU A 231 10.10 6.50 7.46
N PHE A 232 10.54 6.15 8.68
CA PHE A 232 11.80 5.46 8.89
C PHE A 232 11.72 3.93 8.87
N THR A 233 10.55 3.35 9.17
CA THR A 233 10.41 1.90 9.35
C THR A 233 9.35 1.26 8.45
N GLY A 234 8.58 2.07 7.70
CA GLY A 234 7.41 1.61 6.98
C GLY A 234 6.20 1.26 7.88
N LYS A 235 6.33 1.44 9.20
CA LYS A 235 5.29 1.16 10.21
C LYS A 235 5.04 2.35 11.13
N PHE A 236 3.79 2.64 11.46
CA PHE A 236 3.43 3.76 12.33
C PHE A 236 3.84 3.53 13.79
N LYS A 237 3.94 2.29 14.27
CA LYS A 237 4.45 1.97 15.62
C LYS A 237 5.46 0.82 15.58
N ARG A 238 6.46 0.85 16.47
CA ARG A 238 7.37 -0.28 16.68
C ARG A 238 6.65 -1.35 17.51
N THR A 239 6.50 -2.54 16.95
CA THR A 239 6.10 -3.72 17.73
C THR A 239 7.25 -4.10 18.66
N LYS A 240 6.97 -4.23 19.97
CA LYS A 240 7.92 -4.84 20.92
C LYS A 240 7.98 -6.35 20.70
#